data_AF-E4XN15-F1
#
_entry.id   AF-E4XN15-F1
#
_cell.length_a   1.000
_cell.length_b   1.000
_cell.length_c   1.000
_cell.angle_alpha   90.00
_cell.angle_beta   90.00
_cell.angle_gamma   90.00
#
_symmetry.space_group_name_H-M   'P 1'
#
loop_
_entity.id
_entity.type
_entity.pdbx_description
1 polymer ?
#
loop_
_entity_poly.entity_id
_entity_poly.type
_entity_poly.pdbx_seq_one_letter_code
_entity_poly.pdbx_strand_id
1 'polypeptide(L)'
;MTISAEDSKGKTLEKKKSFNLIVSDGNDNRPSFDKSFYNFEIKEHAKAGTKLTPISSDDEIIVTDADLQTDRKGLDLCEVGWNFGDFEFKIDSEYFQVRTCFSSKKKRYEPVFSLKAAFDEKLDREKSNQFLENPLDFEIWAEDMGVPAQKSEKVKIFVKLADINDHAPRFDMAEYSGSVREDVAVGAEVMRVDIIDADTGSNANVIVRLVGDETASFAVEVSDDQSQAIIKTKKQLDAERDFPPNQVYKFELTAYRYKLCGEN
;
A
#
# COMPACT_ATOMS: atom_id res chain seq x y z
N MET A 1 26.84 47.82 12.31
CA MET A 1 26.88 48.96 13.26
C MET A 1 27.99 49.92 12.83
N THR A 2 27.84 51.23 13.03
CA THR A 2 28.89 52.23 12.71
C THR A 2 29.38 52.88 13.98
N ILE A 3 30.69 52.83 14.23
CA ILE A 3 31.33 53.46 15.39
C ILE A 3 32.17 54.63 14.88
N SER A 4 32.10 55.77 15.56
CA SER A 4 32.94 56.95 15.30
C SER A 4 33.68 57.35 16.57
N ALA A 5 34.93 57.79 16.42
CA ALA A 5 35.76 58.29 17.52
C ALA A 5 36.05 59.79 17.31
N GLU A 6 35.90 60.57 18.39
CA GLU A 6 36.16 62.01 18.44
C GLU A 6 37.20 62.31 19.52
N ASP A 7 38.04 63.34 19.32
CA ASP A 7 38.95 63.80 20.35
C ASP A 7 38.25 64.68 21.42
N SER A 8 38.96 65.02 22.50
CA SER A 8 38.43 65.83 23.61
C SER A 8 38.04 67.27 23.24
N LYS A 9 38.21 67.67 21.97
CA LYS A 9 37.78 68.96 21.41
C LYS A 9 36.65 68.80 20.39
N GLY A 10 36.05 67.61 20.25
CA GLY A 10 34.91 67.34 19.37
C GLY A 10 35.26 67.27 17.89
N LYS A 11 36.55 67.12 17.53
CA LYS A 11 36.95 66.94 16.14
C LYS A 11 37.01 65.44 15.81
N THR A 12 36.15 64.99 14.90
CA THR A 12 36.13 63.60 14.43
C THR A 12 37.41 63.30 13.64
N LEU A 13 38.27 62.41 14.16
CA LEU A 13 39.59 62.13 13.58
C LEU A 13 39.61 60.90 12.65
N GLU A 14 38.57 60.05 12.64
CA GLU A 14 38.50 58.90 11.71
C GLU A 14 37.20 58.85 10.90
N LYS A 15 37.32 58.42 9.63
CA LYS A 15 36.20 58.09 8.75
C LYS A 15 35.40 56.93 9.36
N LYS A 16 34.07 57.06 9.38
CA LYS A 16 33.11 56.01 9.77
C LYS A 16 33.56 54.63 9.24
N LYS A 17 33.79 53.67 10.14
CA LYS A 17 34.06 52.27 9.76
C LYS A 17 32.77 51.46 9.84
N SER A 18 32.46 50.74 8.77
CA SER A 18 31.35 49.78 8.74
C SER A 18 31.86 48.42 9.19
N PHE A 19 31.15 47.81 10.14
CA PHE A 19 31.40 46.44 10.59
C PHE A 19 30.29 45.54 10.09
N ASN A 20 30.68 44.43 9.48
CA ASN A 20 29.79 43.33 9.16
C ASN A 20 29.70 42.44 10.40
N LEU A 21 28.50 42.28 10.94
CA LEU A 21 28.20 41.32 12.00
C LEU A 21 27.35 40.22 11.36
N ILE A 22 27.88 38.99 11.35
CA ILE A 22 27.15 37.80 10.92
C ILE A 22 26.76 37.05 12.18
N VAL A 23 25.48 36.77 12.35
CA VAL A 23 24.99 35.84 13.38
C VAL A 23 24.93 34.48 12.69
N SER A 24 25.75 33.54 13.14
CA SER A 24 25.71 32.16 12.67
C SER A 24 24.55 31.43 13.32
N ASP A 25 23.81 30.67 12.52
CA ASP A 25 22.81 29.74 13.02
C ASP A 25 23.46 28.59 13.80
N GLY A 26 22.75 28.04 14.79
CA GLY A 26 23.19 26.90 15.58
C GLY A 26 22.16 25.77 15.51
N ASN A 27 22.60 24.53 15.68
CA ASN A 27 21.74 23.35 15.58
C ASN A 27 20.85 23.20 16.84
N ASP A 28 19.84 24.07 16.98
CA ASP A 28 18.97 24.16 18.15
C ASP A 28 17.53 23.71 17.89
N ASN A 29 17.20 23.37 16.65
CA ASN A 29 15.97 22.72 16.27
C ASN A 29 16.23 21.23 16.02
N ARG A 30 15.17 20.43 16.05
CA ARG A 30 15.25 18.99 15.79
C ARG A 30 14.43 18.65 14.56
N PRO A 31 14.78 17.57 13.86
CA PRO A 31 13.97 17.09 12.75
C PRO A 31 12.54 16.77 13.23
N SER A 32 11.56 17.10 12.40
CA SER A 32 10.14 16.91 12.69
C SER A 32 9.40 16.31 11.51
N PHE A 33 8.64 15.24 11.77
CA PHE A 33 7.72 14.65 10.81
C PHE A 33 6.45 15.51 10.69
N ASP A 34 5.91 15.64 9.48
CA ASP A 34 4.65 16.37 9.27
C ASP A 34 3.43 15.60 9.80
N LYS A 35 3.57 14.28 10.04
CA LYS A 35 2.50 13.39 10.50
C LYS A 35 2.91 12.52 11.68
N SER A 36 1.88 12.05 12.41
CA SER A 36 2.01 11.12 13.52
C SER A 36 2.06 9.64 13.11
N PHE A 37 1.68 9.32 11.87
CA PHE A 37 1.84 7.99 11.27
C PHE A 37 1.76 8.06 9.74
N TYR A 38 2.20 7.00 9.07
CA TYR A 38 2.08 6.82 7.62
C TYR A 38 1.68 5.38 7.28
N ASN A 39 0.99 5.21 6.15
CA ASN A 39 0.52 3.91 5.69
C ASN A 39 1.20 3.49 4.39
N PHE A 40 1.74 2.28 4.42
CA PHE A 40 2.41 1.68 3.29
C PHE A 40 1.77 0.35 2.97
N GLU A 41 2.02 -0.15 1.77
CA GLU A 41 1.66 -1.48 1.37
C GLU A 41 2.86 -2.24 0.80
N ILE A 42 2.78 -3.55 0.89
CA ILE A 42 3.63 -4.49 0.17
C ILE A 42 2.76 -5.62 -0.33
N LYS A 43 2.96 -6.06 -1.57
CA LYS A 43 2.26 -7.24 -2.06
C LYS A 43 2.78 -8.49 -1.35
N GLU A 44 1.91 -9.46 -1.16
CA GLU A 44 2.36 -10.78 -0.77
C GLU A 44 3.25 -11.43 -1.83
N HIS A 45 3.90 -12.53 -1.48
CA HIS A 45 4.98 -13.17 -2.23
C HIS A 45 6.17 -12.26 -2.57
N ALA A 46 6.21 -11.05 -2.00
CA ALA A 46 7.29 -10.11 -2.20
C ALA A 46 8.62 -10.70 -1.73
N LYS A 47 9.63 -10.57 -2.57
CA LYS A 47 10.98 -11.06 -2.27
C LYS A 47 11.71 -10.06 -1.38
N ALA A 48 12.76 -10.53 -0.71
CA ALA A 48 13.72 -9.68 -0.04
C ALA A 48 14.19 -8.53 -0.95
N GLY A 49 14.27 -7.33 -0.39
CA GLY A 49 14.62 -6.11 -1.11
C GLY A 49 13.44 -5.41 -1.81
N THR A 50 12.25 -6.02 -1.85
CA THR A 50 11.04 -5.36 -2.37
C THR A 50 10.74 -4.12 -1.53
N LYS A 51 10.47 -2.99 -2.20
CA LYS A 51 10.23 -1.71 -1.56
C LYS A 51 8.78 -1.60 -1.08
N LEU A 52 8.58 -0.96 0.06
CA LEU A 52 7.24 -0.52 0.48
C LEU A 52 6.75 0.61 -0.41
N THR A 53 5.46 0.64 -0.71
CA THR A 53 4.80 1.69 -1.48
C THR A 53 3.82 2.47 -0.60
N PRO A 54 3.86 3.82 -0.60
CA PRO A 54 2.83 4.61 0.08
C PRO A 54 1.44 4.25 -0.47
N ILE A 55 0.44 4.09 0.40
CA ILE A 55 -0.94 3.77 -0.04
C ILE A 55 -1.56 4.97 -0.77
N SER A 56 -1.22 6.18 -0.34
CA SER A 56 -1.67 7.42 -0.95
C SER A 56 -0.55 8.45 -1.08
N SER A 57 -0.80 9.53 -1.82
CA SER A 57 0.12 10.68 -1.87
C SER A 57 0.33 11.34 -0.51
N ASP A 58 -0.64 11.19 0.40
CA ASP A 58 -0.54 11.71 1.76
C ASP A 58 0.36 10.82 2.63
N ASP A 59 0.66 9.59 2.25
CA ASP A 59 1.57 8.73 3.01
C ASP A 59 3.05 8.93 2.62
N GLU A 60 3.36 9.93 1.79
CA GLU A 60 4.73 10.35 1.55
C GLU A 60 5.33 11.02 2.79
N ILE A 61 6.47 10.49 3.26
CA ILE A 61 7.14 11.00 4.45
C ILE A 61 7.78 12.36 4.17
N ILE A 62 7.45 13.35 4.99
CA ILE A 62 8.07 14.67 4.98
C ILE A 62 8.73 14.90 6.34
N VAL A 63 10.03 15.17 6.32
CA VAL A 63 10.79 15.58 7.49
C VAL A 63 11.35 16.96 7.24
N THR A 64 11.16 17.84 8.22
CA THR A 64 11.61 19.22 8.17
C THR A 64 12.51 19.51 9.36
N ASP A 65 13.44 20.42 9.18
CA ASP A 65 14.24 20.98 10.26
C ASP A 65 14.31 22.49 10.02
N ALA A 66 14.21 23.26 11.11
CA ALA A 66 14.19 24.70 11.06
C ALA A 66 15.60 25.32 11.13
N ASP A 67 16.62 24.54 11.49
CA ASP A 67 18.01 24.96 11.45
C ASP A 67 18.45 25.31 10.02
N LEU A 68 19.20 26.41 9.87
CA LEU A 68 19.76 26.85 8.59
C LEU A 68 21.02 26.04 8.30
N GLN A 69 21.01 25.26 7.21
CA GLN A 69 22.24 24.60 6.78
C GLN A 69 23.28 25.64 6.32
N THR A 70 24.39 25.73 7.04
CA THR A 70 25.60 26.40 6.56
C THR A 70 26.47 25.39 5.80
N ASP A 71 26.99 25.76 4.63
CA ASP A 71 28.02 24.94 4.00
C ASP A 71 29.31 24.87 4.87
N ARG A 72 30.28 24.01 4.52
CA ARG A 72 31.58 23.92 5.23
C ARG A 72 32.39 25.25 5.25
N LYS A 73 31.90 26.31 4.61
CA LYS A 73 32.50 27.65 4.54
C LYS A 73 31.69 28.70 5.29
N GLY A 74 30.58 28.34 5.95
CA GLY A 74 29.77 29.24 6.76
C GLY A 74 28.91 30.21 5.94
N LEU A 75 28.57 29.88 4.69
CA LEU A 75 27.55 30.60 3.94
C LEU A 75 26.17 29.98 4.19
N ASP A 76 25.20 30.80 4.58
CA ASP A 76 23.80 30.41 4.74
C ASP A 76 23.24 29.93 3.38
N LEU A 77 22.87 28.65 3.27
CA LEU A 77 22.37 28.07 2.01
C LEU A 77 20.90 28.44 1.68
N CYS A 78 20.29 29.35 2.45
CA CYS A 78 18.88 29.67 2.37
C CYS A 78 18.48 30.55 1.16
N GLU A 79 19.41 31.21 0.47
CA GLU A 79 19.08 32.05 -0.71
C GLU A 79 18.79 31.27 -2.01
N VAL A 80 18.77 29.94 -1.97
CA VAL A 80 18.48 29.13 -3.16
C VAL A 80 17.37 28.11 -2.97
N GLY A 81 16.52 28.21 -1.94
CA GLY A 81 15.34 27.33 -1.82
C GLY A 81 15.68 25.85 -1.64
N TRP A 82 16.77 25.55 -0.92
CA TRP A 82 17.16 24.19 -0.52
C TRP A 82 17.34 24.16 1.00
N ASN A 83 16.25 24.03 1.73
CA ASN A 83 16.28 23.60 3.13
C ASN A 83 15.67 22.20 3.17
N PHE A 84 16.47 21.15 3.26
CA PHE A 84 16.10 19.94 3.99
C PHE A 84 17.38 19.23 4.41
N GLY A 85 17.57 19.12 5.73
CA GLY A 85 18.60 18.37 6.45
C GLY A 85 19.13 17.17 5.67
N ASP A 86 20.46 17.04 5.65
CA ASP A 86 21.06 15.73 5.47
C ASP A 86 20.61 14.89 6.68
N PHE A 87 19.47 14.21 6.57
CA PHE A 87 18.93 13.37 7.64
C PHE A 87 19.31 11.91 7.39
N GLU A 88 19.68 11.21 8.47
CA GLU A 88 19.73 9.77 8.46
C GLU A 88 18.44 9.20 9.06
N PHE A 89 17.74 8.37 8.29
CA PHE A 89 16.55 7.67 8.79
C PHE A 89 16.96 6.37 9.48
N LYS A 90 16.38 6.13 10.65
CA LYS A 90 16.54 4.91 11.43
C LYS A 90 15.19 4.21 11.59
N ILE A 91 15.24 2.90 11.80
CA ILE A 91 14.06 2.03 11.87
C ILE A 91 14.23 1.02 13.01
N ASP A 92 13.14 0.74 13.71
CA ASP A 92 13.02 -0.35 14.67
C ASP A 92 12.09 -1.43 14.12
N SER A 93 12.65 -2.38 13.37
CA SER A 93 11.87 -3.43 12.71
C SER A 93 12.71 -4.69 12.53
N GLU A 94 12.12 -5.85 12.77
CA GLU A 94 12.72 -7.15 12.45
C GLU A 94 12.59 -7.49 10.95
N TYR A 95 11.58 -6.92 10.29
CA TYR A 95 11.16 -7.29 8.93
C TYR A 95 11.66 -6.32 7.85
N PHE A 96 11.82 -5.05 8.19
CA PHE A 96 12.16 -4.01 7.22
C PHE A 96 13.51 -3.37 7.51
N GLN A 97 14.15 -2.90 6.45
CA GLN A 97 15.34 -2.07 6.49
C GLN A 97 15.06 -0.74 5.77
N VAL A 98 15.72 0.33 6.22
CA VAL A 98 15.63 1.66 5.62
C VAL A 98 16.94 2.02 4.92
N ARG A 99 16.84 2.72 3.80
CA ARG A 99 17.96 3.44 3.19
C ARG A 99 17.52 4.85 2.83
N THR A 100 18.36 5.83 3.08
CA THR A 100 18.14 7.20 2.60
C THR A 100 18.56 7.31 1.14
N CYS A 101 17.71 7.87 0.28
CA CYS A 101 17.98 8.08 -1.15
C CYS A 101 17.66 9.53 -1.56
N PHE A 102 18.51 10.16 -2.37
CA PHE A 102 18.23 11.50 -2.91
C PHE A 102 17.23 11.41 -4.08
N SER A 103 16.11 12.13 -3.97
CA SER A 103 15.09 12.25 -5.00
C SER A 103 15.32 13.49 -5.83
N SER A 104 15.94 13.35 -7.02
CA SER A 104 16.23 14.49 -7.89
C SER A 104 14.99 15.29 -8.31
N LYS A 105 13.82 14.63 -8.40
CA LYS A 105 12.55 15.26 -8.76
C LYS A 105 12.04 16.18 -7.65
N LYS A 106 12.09 15.69 -6.41
CA LYS A 106 11.59 16.40 -5.22
C LYS A 106 12.67 17.23 -4.53
N LYS A 107 13.92 17.13 -5.01
CA LYS A 107 15.06 17.89 -4.54
C LYS A 107 15.33 17.69 -3.03
N ARG A 108 15.09 16.48 -2.53
CA ARG A 108 15.21 16.12 -1.11
C ARG A 108 15.67 14.66 -0.92
N TYR A 109 16.20 14.36 0.25
CA TYR A 109 16.46 12.99 0.69
C TYR A 109 15.18 12.33 1.20
N GLU A 110 14.95 11.07 0.82
CA GLU A 110 13.74 10.32 1.17
C GLU A 110 14.12 8.95 1.76
N PRO A 111 13.38 8.47 2.77
CA PRO A 111 13.54 7.10 3.25
C PRO A 111 12.94 6.12 2.25
N VAL A 112 13.68 5.04 1.98
CA VAL A 112 13.22 3.92 1.17
C VAL A 112 13.26 2.67 2.05
N PHE A 113 12.08 2.17 2.40
CA PHE A 113 11.93 0.92 3.14
C PHE A 113 11.89 -0.27 2.20
N SER A 114 12.52 -1.37 2.61
CA SER A 114 12.52 -2.63 1.87
C SER A 114 12.48 -3.83 2.80
N LEU A 115 11.90 -4.93 2.32
CA LEU A 115 11.85 -6.20 3.05
C LEU A 115 13.26 -6.78 3.27
N LYS A 116 13.56 -7.23 4.48
CA LYS A 116 14.81 -7.90 4.83
C LYS A 116 14.84 -9.34 4.30
N ALA A 117 16.05 -9.87 4.08
CA ALA A 117 16.24 -11.26 3.64
C ALA A 117 15.95 -12.30 4.73
N ALA A 118 16.01 -11.93 6.01
CA ALA A 118 15.72 -12.82 7.13
C ALA A 118 14.22 -13.18 7.25
N PHE A 119 13.36 -12.56 6.45
CA PHE A 119 11.94 -12.85 6.33
C PHE A 119 11.69 -13.95 5.29
N ASP A 120 12.32 -15.13 5.46
CA ASP A 120 12.30 -16.22 4.48
C ASP A 120 11.02 -17.09 4.56
N GLU A 121 10.12 -16.78 5.49
CA GLU A 121 8.72 -17.20 5.38
C GLU A 121 8.06 -16.33 4.32
N LYS A 122 7.50 -16.97 3.28
CA LYS A 122 6.78 -16.25 2.22
C LYS A 122 5.72 -15.38 2.89
N LEU A 123 5.79 -14.06 2.66
CA LEU A 123 4.66 -13.16 2.89
C LEU A 123 3.49 -13.78 2.15
N ASP A 124 2.56 -14.38 2.87
CA ASP A 124 1.47 -15.16 2.33
C ASP A 124 0.29 -14.90 3.25
N ARG A 125 -0.64 -14.13 2.72
CA ARG A 125 -1.75 -13.56 3.48
C ARG A 125 -2.75 -14.65 3.85
N GLU A 126 -2.94 -15.64 3.00
CA GLU A 126 -3.87 -16.76 3.19
C GLU A 126 -3.32 -17.80 4.16
N LYS A 127 -2.00 -17.88 4.33
CA LYS A 127 -1.38 -18.86 5.24
C LYS A 127 -1.21 -18.39 6.68
N SER A 128 -1.26 -17.10 6.97
CA SER A 128 -0.83 -16.62 8.29
C SER A 128 -1.86 -15.75 9.01
N ASN A 129 -2.54 -16.35 10.00
CA ASN A 129 -3.13 -15.62 11.12
C ASN A 129 -2.10 -14.69 11.80
N GLN A 130 -0.81 -14.97 11.66
CA GLN A 130 0.28 -14.14 12.15
C GLN A 130 0.20 -12.69 11.66
N PHE A 131 -0.24 -12.43 10.42
CA PHE A 131 -0.35 -11.06 9.88
C PHE A 131 -1.67 -10.38 10.26
N LEU A 132 -2.69 -11.17 10.62
CA LEU A 132 -3.95 -10.68 11.16
C LEU A 132 -3.82 -10.34 12.65
N GLU A 133 -2.98 -11.08 13.39
CA GLU A 133 -2.75 -10.91 14.82
C GLU A 133 -1.55 -9.99 15.13
N ASN A 134 -0.50 -9.98 14.29
CA ASN A 134 0.65 -9.08 14.38
C ASN A 134 0.76 -8.27 13.08
N PRO A 135 0.16 -7.06 13.01
CA PRO A 135 0.31 -6.20 11.84
C PRO A 135 1.80 -5.91 11.59
N LEU A 136 2.16 -5.79 10.31
CA LEU A 136 3.51 -5.41 9.90
C LEU A 136 3.73 -3.90 10.19
N ASP A 137 3.74 -3.48 11.44
CA ASP A 137 4.03 -2.11 11.84
C ASP A 137 5.41 -1.96 12.46
N PHE A 138 5.96 -0.74 12.40
CA PHE A 138 7.26 -0.40 12.99
C PHE A 138 7.39 1.09 13.25
N GLU A 139 8.39 1.47 14.03
CA GLU A 139 8.72 2.88 14.30
C GLU A 139 9.96 3.33 13.52
N ILE A 140 9.96 4.59 13.11
CA ILE A 140 11.12 5.26 12.51
C ILE A 140 11.41 6.58 13.22
N TRP A 141 12.64 7.06 13.09
CA TRP A 141 13.01 8.43 13.47
C TRP A 141 14.08 8.97 12.52
N ALA A 142 14.19 10.29 12.44
CA ALA A 142 15.23 10.99 11.71
C ALA A 142 16.28 11.54 12.69
N GLU A 143 17.55 11.50 12.28
CA GLU A 143 18.67 12.10 13.00
C GLU A 143 19.35 13.11 12.06
N ASP A 144 19.52 14.35 12.52
CA ASP A 144 20.26 15.36 11.78
C ASP A 144 21.77 15.06 11.81
N MET A 145 22.54 15.77 10.98
CA MET A 145 24.01 15.72 10.99
C MET A 145 24.64 16.89 11.76
N GLY A 146 23.86 17.58 12.59
CA GLY A 146 24.30 18.72 13.38
C GLY A 146 25.20 18.33 14.56
N VAL A 147 25.73 19.33 15.26
CA VAL A 147 26.59 19.11 16.45
C VAL A 147 26.10 20.00 17.62
N PRO A 148 25.51 19.42 18.68
CA PRO A 148 25.20 17.99 18.83
C PRO A 148 24.09 17.56 17.87
N ALA A 149 24.12 16.30 17.44
CA ALA A 149 23.09 15.75 16.57
C ALA A 149 21.76 15.63 17.34
N GLN A 150 20.65 16.07 16.74
CA GLN A 150 19.31 15.91 17.30
C GLN A 150 18.50 14.83 16.59
N LYS A 151 17.57 14.23 17.34
CA LYS A 151 16.66 13.19 16.86
C LYS A 151 15.24 13.69 16.87
N SER A 152 14.49 13.33 15.85
CA SER A 152 13.05 13.53 15.85
C SER A 152 12.36 12.67 16.91
N GLU A 153 11.10 12.97 17.17
CA GLU A 153 10.21 11.99 17.78
C GLU A 153 10.10 10.75 16.88
N LYS A 154 9.83 9.59 17.49
CA LYS A 154 9.52 8.39 16.72
C LYS A 154 8.12 8.51 16.11
N VAL A 155 7.96 7.98 14.89
CA VAL A 155 6.68 7.93 14.17
C VAL A 155 6.38 6.51 13.71
N LYS A 156 5.10 6.13 13.72
CA LYS A 156 4.65 4.79 13.33
C LYS A 156 4.46 4.66 11.82
N ILE A 157 4.86 3.52 11.29
CA ILE A 157 4.59 3.08 9.92
C ILE A 157 3.72 1.84 10.00
N PHE A 158 2.53 1.91 9.40
CA PHE A 158 1.64 0.76 9.24
C PHE A 158 1.82 0.16 7.86
N VAL A 159 2.11 -1.14 7.77
CA VAL A 159 2.22 -1.84 6.48
C VAL A 159 1.04 -2.77 6.28
N LYS A 160 0.30 -2.55 5.20
CA LYS A 160 -0.74 -3.44 4.71
C LYS A 160 -0.14 -4.49 3.79
N LEU A 161 -0.45 -5.76 4.05
CA LEU A 161 -0.17 -6.83 3.10
C LEU A 161 -1.24 -6.82 2.00
N ALA A 162 -0.85 -6.45 0.79
CA ALA A 162 -1.71 -6.40 -0.37
C ALA A 162 -1.84 -7.80 -1.00
N ASP A 163 -3.09 -8.20 -1.16
CA ASP A 163 -3.53 -9.44 -1.78
C ASP A 163 -3.12 -9.53 -3.26
N ILE A 164 -2.64 -10.70 -3.67
CA ILE A 164 -2.41 -11.06 -5.07
C ILE A 164 -3.44 -12.13 -5.44
N ASN A 165 -3.98 -12.04 -6.66
CA ASN A 165 -4.82 -13.10 -7.17
C ASN A 165 -3.99 -14.36 -7.48
N ASP A 166 -3.77 -15.22 -6.49
CA ASP A 166 -3.01 -16.46 -6.63
C ASP A 166 -3.78 -17.72 -6.23
N HIS A 167 -5.00 -17.59 -5.69
CA HIS A 167 -5.91 -18.71 -5.45
C HIS A 167 -6.96 -18.85 -6.56
N ALA A 168 -7.19 -20.07 -7.01
CA ALA A 168 -8.20 -20.33 -8.04
C ALA A 168 -9.54 -20.64 -7.36
N PRO A 169 -10.66 -20.09 -7.87
CA PRO A 169 -11.96 -20.41 -7.31
C PRO A 169 -12.25 -21.88 -7.52
N ARG A 170 -12.81 -22.51 -6.51
CA ARG A 170 -13.16 -23.94 -6.52
C ARG A 170 -14.55 -24.16 -5.94
N PHE A 171 -15.18 -25.23 -6.37
CA PHE A 171 -16.42 -25.71 -5.78
C PHE A 171 -16.11 -26.55 -4.53
N ASP A 172 -17.02 -26.54 -3.56
CA ASP A 172 -16.85 -27.27 -2.29
C ASP A 172 -17.10 -28.78 -2.43
N MET A 173 -17.93 -29.18 -3.40
CA MET A 173 -18.26 -30.58 -3.69
C MET A 173 -17.81 -30.99 -5.10
N ALA A 174 -17.53 -32.29 -5.26
CA ALA A 174 -17.18 -32.87 -6.55
C ALA A 174 -18.41 -33.05 -7.46
N GLU A 175 -19.58 -33.26 -6.87
CA GLU A 175 -20.85 -33.43 -7.58
C GLU A 175 -21.96 -32.71 -6.83
N TYR A 176 -22.84 -32.04 -7.57
CA TYR A 176 -24.06 -31.42 -7.06
C TYR A 176 -25.27 -32.11 -7.66
N SER A 177 -26.31 -32.29 -6.85
CA SER A 177 -27.59 -32.81 -7.32
C SER A 177 -28.72 -31.90 -6.87
N GLY A 178 -29.63 -31.61 -7.80
CA GLY A 178 -30.81 -30.81 -7.55
C GLY A 178 -31.93 -31.23 -8.48
N SER A 179 -33.15 -30.81 -8.15
CA SER A 179 -34.33 -31.08 -8.94
C SER A 179 -35.22 -29.85 -9.00
N VAL A 180 -35.90 -29.68 -10.13
CA VAL A 180 -36.84 -28.58 -10.36
C VAL A 180 -38.06 -29.14 -11.07
N ARG A 181 -39.24 -28.61 -10.74
CA ARG A 181 -40.46 -29.00 -11.44
C ARG A 181 -40.54 -28.28 -12.78
N GLU A 182 -41.16 -28.89 -13.77
CA GLU A 182 -41.29 -28.28 -15.11
C GLU A 182 -42.23 -27.06 -15.15
N ASP A 183 -43.19 -27.03 -14.23
CA ASP A 183 -44.26 -26.02 -14.15
C ASP A 183 -43.81 -24.72 -13.46
N VAL A 184 -42.54 -24.63 -13.08
CA VAL A 184 -41.97 -23.40 -12.52
C VAL A 184 -41.87 -22.32 -13.59
N ALA A 185 -41.91 -21.07 -13.13
CA ALA A 185 -41.69 -19.93 -13.99
C ALA A 185 -40.24 -19.87 -14.51
N VAL A 186 -40.04 -19.14 -15.60
CA VAL A 186 -38.70 -18.71 -16.05
C VAL A 186 -38.02 -17.88 -14.96
N GLY A 187 -36.75 -18.16 -14.69
CA GLY A 187 -35.95 -17.51 -13.65
C GLY A 187 -36.08 -18.18 -12.27
N ALA A 188 -36.81 -19.30 -12.17
CA ALA A 188 -36.88 -20.08 -10.93
C ALA A 188 -35.52 -20.67 -10.57
N GLU A 189 -35.18 -20.62 -9.28
CA GLU A 189 -33.96 -21.20 -8.72
C GLU A 189 -34.05 -22.73 -8.71
N VAL A 190 -33.01 -23.38 -9.25
CA VAL A 190 -32.85 -24.83 -9.29
C VAL A 190 -32.00 -25.30 -8.11
N MET A 191 -30.84 -24.68 -7.93
CA MET A 191 -29.92 -24.98 -6.83
C MET A 191 -28.92 -23.85 -6.62
N ARG A 192 -28.25 -23.88 -5.48
CA ARG A 192 -27.08 -23.07 -5.15
C ARG A 192 -25.86 -23.96 -5.01
N VAL A 193 -24.75 -23.47 -5.51
CA VAL A 193 -23.44 -24.14 -5.51
C VAL A 193 -22.46 -23.21 -4.85
N ASP A 194 -21.82 -23.64 -3.77
CA ASP A 194 -20.87 -22.81 -3.04
C ASP A 194 -19.53 -22.72 -3.81
N ILE A 195 -18.97 -21.52 -3.83
CA ILE A 195 -17.71 -21.16 -4.46
C ILE A 195 -16.74 -20.72 -3.36
N ILE A 196 -15.56 -21.31 -3.36
CA ILE A 196 -14.49 -21.02 -2.41
C ILE A 196 -13.33 -20.41 -3.19
N ASP A 197 -13.00 -19.17 -2.86
CA ASP A 197 -11.76 -18.49 -3.24
C ASP A 197 -11.12 -17.93 -1.98
N ALA A 198 -9.81 -18.11 -1.83
CA ALA A 198 -9.08 -17.65 -0.64
C ALA A 198 -8.54 -16.22 -0.79
N ASP A 199 -8.54 -15.69 -2.01
CA ASP A 199 -8.23 -14.30 -2.28
C ASP A 199 -9.32 -13.38 -1.67
N THR A 200 -9.17 -12.05 -1.74
CA THR A 200 -10.18 -11.11 -1.22
C THR A 200 -10.49 -9.95 -2.14
N GLY A 201 -11.58 -9.25 -1.84
CA GLY A 201 -11.99 -8.06 -2.59
C GLY A 201 -12.15 -8.40 -4.07
N SER A 202 -11.56 -7.58 -4.95
CA SER A 202 -11.66 -7.81 -6.40
C SER A 202 -10.92 -9.06 -6.88
N ASN A 203 -9.94 -9.58 -6.12
CA ASN A 203 -9.20 -10.78 -6.52
C ASN A 203 -10.06 -12.05 -6.37
N ALA A 204 -11.00 -12.04 -5.42
CA ALA A 204 -11.99 -13.10 -5.21
C ALA A 204 -13.23 -12.98 -6.12
N ASN A 205 -13.26 -12.04 -7.06
CA ASN A 205 -14.37 -11.96 -8.01
C ASN A 205 -14.31 -13.15 -8.97
N VAL A 206 -15.45 -13.81 -9.16
CA VAL A 206 -15.54 -15.05 -9.94
C VAL A 206 -16.44 -14.89 -11.14
N ILE A 207 -16.06 -15.55 -12.22
CA ILE A 207 -16.92 -15.74 -13.39
C ILE A 207 -17.30 -17.21 -13.44
N VAL A 208 -18.59 -17.50 -13.41
CA VAL A 208 -19.10 -18.87 -13.51
C VAL A 208 -19.80 -19.07 -14.84
N ARG A 209 -19.54 -20.21 -15.48
CA ARG A 209 -20.20 -20.60 -16.74
C ARG A 209 -20.75 -22.01 -16.63
N LEU A 210 -21.95 -22.20 -17.18
CA LEU A 210 -22.50 -23.51 -17.49
C LEU A 210 -21.93 -23.97 -18.84
N VAL A 211 -21.45 -25.21 -18.88
CA VAL A 211 -20.94 -25.87 -20.08
C VAL A 211 -21.73 -27.15 -20.29
N GLY A 212 -22.20 -27.37 -21.52
CA GLY A 212 -22.95 -28.55 -21.91
C GLY A 212 -24.20 -28.25 -22.74
N ASP A 213 -24.94 -29.30 -23.04
CA ASP A 213 -26.07 -29.27 -23.97
C ASP A 213 -27.28 -28.50 -23.39
N GLU A 214 -27.41 -28.46 -22.06
CA GLU A 214 -28.55 -27.83 -21.37
C GLU A 214 -28.39 -26.33 -21.09
N THR A 215 -27.37 -25.69 -21.64
CA THR A 215 -27.15 -24.22 -21.55
C THR A 215 -28.23 -23.40 -22.25
N ALA A 216 -29.06 -24.04 -23.08
CA ALA A 216 -30.27 -23.46 -23.65
C ALA A 216 -31.42 -23.39 -22.64
N SER A 217 -31.45 -24.30 -21.67
CA SER A 217 -32.53 -24.49 -20.70
C SER A 217 -32.26 -23.82 -19.35
N PHE A 218 -30.97 -23.72 -18.97
CA PHE A 218 -30.54 -23.16 -17.69
C PHE A 218 -29.57 -22.00 -17.88
N ALA A 219 -29.53 -21.13 -16.86
CA ALA A 219 -28.59 -20.04 -16.72
C ALA A 219 -27.94 -20.11 -15.34
N VAL A 220 -26.78 -19.45 -15.20
CA VAL A 220 -26.09 -19.30 -13.93
C VAL A 220 -25.90 -17.82 -13.64
N GLU A 221 -26.16 -17.45 -12.40
CA GLU A 221 -25.87 -16.13 -11.84
C GLU A 221 -24.96 -16.31 -10.63
N VAL A 222 -24.07 -15.36 -10.37
CA VAL A 222 -23.22 -15.36 -9.18
C VAL A 222 -23.85 -14.44 -8.14
N SER A 223 -23.83 -14.83 -6.87
CA SER A 223 -24.30 -13.99 -5.76
C SER A 223 -23.47 -12.71 -5.62
N ASP A 224 -24.04 -11.68 -5.00
CA ASP A 224 -23.38 -10.38 -4.84
C ASP A 224 -22.04 -10.49 -4.08
N ASP A 225 -21.98 -11.38 -3.10
CA ASP A 225 -20.79 -11.67 -2.29
C ASP A 225 -19.79 -12.63 -2.96
N GLN A 226 -20.04 -13.04 -4.21
CA GLN A 226 -19.20 -13.93 -5.01
C GLN A 226 -19.05 -15.36 -4.44
N SER A 227 -19.80 -15.71 -3.40
CA SER A 227 -19.65 -16.99 -2.69
C SER A 227 -20.53 -18.11 -3.24
N GLN A 228 -21.51 -17.81 -4.10
CA GLN A 228 -22.45 -18.82 -4.62
C GLN A 228 -22.72 -18.65 -6.12
N ALA A 229 -22.78 -19.77 -6.82
CA ALA A 229 -23.39 -19.89 -8.14
C ALA A 229 -24.85 -20.34 -7.99
N ILE A 230 -25.78 -19.55 -8.51
CA ILE A 230 -27.21 -19.78 -8.47
C ILE A 230 -27.66 -20.24 -9.86
N ILE A 231 -28.10 -21.49 -9.96
CA ILE A 231 -28.58 -22.06 -11.22
C ILE A 231 -30.08 -21.78 -11.34
N LYS A 232 -30.49 -21.24 -12.48
CA LYS A 232 -31.88 -20.82 -12.73
C LYS A 232 -32.42 -21.35 -14.05
N THR A 233 -33.74 -21.47 -14.14
CA THR A 233 -34.42 -21.78 -15.41
C THR A 233 -34.32 -20.59 -16.37
N LYS A 234 -33.93 -20.85 -17.62
CA LYS A 234 -33.78 -19.83 -18.67
C LYS A 234 -35.01 -19.76 -19.59
N LYS A 235 -35.79 -20.82 -19.62
CA LYS A 235 -37.05 -20.95 -20.36
C LYS A 235 -38.04 -21.82 -19.57
N GLN A 236 -39.29 -21.86 -20.05
CA GLN A 236 -40.25 -22.84 -19.58
C GLN A 236 -39.71 -24.23 -19.91
N LEU A 237 -39.72 -25.13 -18.93
CA LEU A 237 -39.30 -26.51 -19.11
C LEU A 237 -40.50 -27.35 -19.59
N ASP A 238 -40.20 -28.43 -20.28
CA ASP A 238 -41.17 -29.41 -20.77
C ASP A 238 -40.53 -30.78 -20.58
N ALA A 239 -40.95 -31.53 -19.56
CA ALA A 239 -40.31 -32.79 -19.20
C ALA A 239 -40.50 -33.85 -20.29
N GLU A 240 -41.69 -33.93 -20.89
CA GLU A 240 -41.94 -34.92 -21.94
C GLU A 240 -41.17 -34.64 -23.23
N ARG A 241 -40.90 -33.36 -23.56
CA ARG A 241 -40.20 -32.98 -24.79
C ARG A 241 -38.71 -32.74 -24.63
N ASP A 242 -38.33 -31.95 -23.63
CA ASP A 242 -36.97 -31.45 -23.44
C ASP A 242 -36.19 -32.33 -22.44
N PHE A 243 -36.87 -33.02 -21.51
CA PHE A 243 -36.24 -33.81 -20.45
C PHE A 243 -36.84 -35.21 -20.23
N PRO A 244 -36.74 -36.14 -21.20
CA PRO A 244 -37.34 -37.46 -21.09
C PRO A 244 -36.92 -38.24 -19.81
N PRO A 245 -37.83 -39.08 -19.27
CA PRO A 245 -37.62 -39.76 -18.00
C PRO A 245 -36.45 -40.74 -18.01
N ASN A 246 -35.83 -40.95 -16.84
CA ASN A 246 -34.63 -41.78 -16.60
C ASN A 246 -33.33 -41.28 -17.25
N GLN A 247 -33.29 -40.04 -17.72
CA GLN A 247 -32.06 -39.41 -18.19
C GLN A 247 -31.49 -38.50 -17.10
N VAL A 248 -30.19 -38.63 -16.85
CA VAL A 248 -29.45 -37.74 -15.95
C VAL A 248 -28.93 -36.58 -16.78
N TYR A 249 -29.41 -35.37 -16.49
CA TYR A 249 -28.92 -34.14 -17.13
C TYR A 249 -27.67 -33.69 -16.42
N LYS A 250 -26.54 -33.75 -17.12
CA LYS A 250 -25.25 -33.33 -16.61
C LYS A 250 -24.83 -32.06 -17.33
N PHE A 251 -24.38 -31.08 -16.56
CA PHE A 251 -23.68 -29.91 -17.05
C PHE A 251 -22.50 -29.66 -16.12
N GLU A 252 -21.45 -29.11 -16.69
CA GLU A 252 -20.25 -28.75 -15.94
C GLU A 252 -20.35 -27.26 -15.57
N LEU A 253 -20.02 -26.94 -14.33
CA LEU A 253 -19.76 -25.57 -13.94
C LEU A 253 -18.26 -25.35 -14.00
N THR A 254 -17.85 -24.25 -14.62
CA THR A 254 -16.46 -23.78 -14.55
C THR A 254 -16.43 -22.41 -13.92
N ALA A 255 -15.66 -22.28 -12.85
CA ALA A 255 -15.34 -21.00 -12.23
C ALA A 255 -13.98 -20.50 -12.74
N TYR A 256 -13.90 -19.22 -13.05
CA TYR A 256 -12.70 -18.54 -13.48
C TYR A 256 -12.44 -17.32 -12.60
N ARG A 257 -11.16 -16.99 -12.42
CA ARG A 257 -10.75 -15.71 -11.84
C ARG A 257 -11.23 -14.57 -12.71
N TYR A 258 -11.77 -13.52 -12.11
CA TYR A 258 -12.06 -12.29 -12.80
C TYR A 258 -10.74 -11.57 -13.13
N LYS A 259 -10.23 -11.72 -14.36
CA LYS A 259 -9.09 -10.92 -14.82
C LYS A 259 -9.54 -9.48 -15.08
N LEU A 260 -9.01 -8.53 -14.31
CA LEU A 260 -9.05 -7.13 -14.70
C LEU A 260 -8.22 -6.94 -15.98
N CYS A 261 -8.72 -6.19 -16.96
CA CYS A 261 -7.98 -5.90 -18.19
C CYS A 261 -6.61 -5.28 -17.85
N GLY A 262 -5.52 -6.02 -18.07
CA GLY A 262 -4.15 -5.53 -17.83
C GLY A 262 -3.18 -6.58 -17.28
N GLU A 263 -3.65 -7.71 -16.77
CA GLU A 263 -2.80 -8.79 -16.27
C GLU A 263 -2.55 -9.85 -17.36
N ASN A 264 -1.42 -9.68 -18.06
CA ASN A 264 -0.88 -10.67 -19.02
C ASN A 264 -0.47 -11.95 -18.30
#